data_AF-G9ZIQ3-F1
#
_entry.id   AF-G9ZIQ3-F1
#
_cell.length_a   1.000
_cell.length_b   1.000
_cell.length_c   1.000
_cell.angle_alpha   90.00
_cell.angle_beta   90.00
_cell.angle_gamma   90.00
#
_symmetry.space_group_name_H-M   'P 1'
#
loop_
_entity.id
_entity.type
_entity.pdbx_description
1 polymer ?
#
loop_
_entity_poly.entity_id
_entity_poly.type
_entity_poly.pdbx_seq_one_letter_code
_entity_poly.pdbx_strand_id
1 'polypeptide(L)'
;DGVPGQQQATFAARGQEMIFAGWMRLAQGGDETGEKKSEGGEDASSLLPLLRVGDLHTPQDGRVLELETKPLGRFSEAGLVKKLEAEGIGRPATYAAIIGTLTGKGYVETVNRFFVPSTLGEAIVNGLRNRFDFMEVHYTRDMEDELDAIAAGKADYQQVVAHYDQALDGQLAQFAQVELPRFAGAGTEDSATYPCPD
;
A
#
# COMPACT_ATOMS: atom_id res chain seq x y z
N ASP A 1 -5.94 37.23 -36.29
CA ASP A 1 -4.86 37.96 -35.61
C ASP A 1 -4.42 37.22 -34.35
N GLY A 2 -3.39 36.40 -34.52
CA GLY A 2 -2.81 35.57 -33.46
C GLY A 2 -1.61 36.28 -32.85
N VAL A 3 -1.72 36.63 -31.57
CA VAL A 3 -0.59 37.09 -30.76
C VAL A 3 0.24 35.85 -30.39
N PRO A 4 1.54 35.79 -30.72
CA PRO A 4 2.40 34.68 -30.32
C PRO A 4 2.51 34.67 -28.79
N GLY A 5 2.07 33.58 -28.15
CA GLY A 5 2.19 33.37 -26.70
C GLY A 5 0.89 33.14 -25.93
N GLN A 6 -0.30 33.16 -26.56
CA GLN A 6 -1.53 32.75 -25.88
C GLN A 6 -1.71 31.24 -25.92
N GLN A 7 -1.33 30.56 -24.84
CA GLN A 7 -1.79 29.18 -24.59
C GLN A 7 -3.25 29.20 -24.15
N GLN A 8 -4.08 28.43 -24.84
CA GLN A 8 -5.45 28.17 -24.38
C GLN A 8 -5.40 27.27 -23.15
N ALA A 9 -6.02 27.71 -22.05
CA ALA A 9 -6.16 26.93 -20.83
C ALA A 9 -7.56 26.31 -20.76
N THR A 10 -7.62 25.00 -20.47
CA THR A 10 -8.88 24.28 -20.29
C THR A 10 -9.14 24.09 -18.81
N PHE A 11 -10.33 24.51 -18.36
CA PHE A 11 -10.78 24.30 -16.98
C PHE A 11 -11.86 23.21 -16.94
N ALA A 12 -11.85 22.41 -15.89
CA ALA A 12 -12.84 21.36 -15.66
C ALA A 12 -13.52 21.55 -14.30
N ALA A 13 -14.83 21.32 -14.26
CA ALA A 13 -15.61 21.27 -13.03
C ALA A 13 -16.43 19.98 -13.03
N ARG A 14 -16.49 19.30 -11.88
CA ARG A 14 -17.28 18.08 -11.69
C ARG A 14 -18.23 18.30 -10.51
N GLY A 15 -19.50 17.97 -10.72
CA GLY A 15 -20.54 18.02 -9.71
C GLY A 15 -21.37 16.74 -9.76
N GLN A 16 -21.92 16.36 -8.63
CA GLN A 16 -22.74 15.17 -8.47
C GLN A 16 -23.94 15.52 -7.58
N GLU A 17 -25.13 15.04 -7.95
CA GLU A 17 -26.35 15.19 -7.15
C GLU A 17 -26.94 13.80 -6.88
N MET A 18 -27.25 13.54 -5.60
CA MET A 18 -27.88 12.28 -5.19
C MET A 18 -29.38 12.33 -5.49
N ILE A 19 -29.79 11.69 -6.59
CA ILE A 19 -31.21 11.60 -6.98
C ILE A 19 -31.98 10.63 -6.09
N PHE A 20 -31.33 9.54 -5.64
CA PHE A 20 -31.93 8.55 -4.76
C PHE A 20 -30.89 7.86 -3.88
N ALA A 21 -31.13 7.83 -2.57
CA ALA A 21 -30.17 7.31 -1.59
C ALA A 21 -30.02 5.78 -1.60
N GLY A 22 -31.01 5.02 -2.09
CA GLY A 22 -30.89 3.56 -2.23
C GLY A 22 -30.39 2.83 -0.98
N TRP A 23 -29.35 2.02 -1.15
CA TRP A 23 -28.69 1.24 -0.09
C TRP A 23 -27.94 2.12 0.92
N MET A 24 -27.56 3.35 0.55
CA MET A 24 -26.89 4.29 1.47
C MET A 24 -27.78 4.64 2.67
N ARG A 25 -29.10 4.48 2.58
CA ARG A 25 -30.00 4.61 3.75
C ARG A 25 -29.68 3.65 4.90
N LEU A 26 -29.06 2.51 4.58
CA LEU A 26 -28.69 1.47 5.56
C LEU A 26 -27.22 1.58 6.01
N ALA A 27 -26.38 2.30 5.28
CA ALA A 27 -24.92 2.25 5.42
C ALA A 27 -24.28 3.49 6.06
N GLN A 28 -25.06 4.44 6.60
CA GLN A 28 -24.57 5.71 7.18
C GLN A 28 -23.69 5.57 8.45
N GLY A 29 -23.19 4.37 8.78
CA GLY A 29 -22.62 4.05 10.09
C GLY A 29 -21.23 3.42 10.10
N GLY A 30 -20.41 3.52 9.04
CA GLY A 30 -19.09 2.88 9.11
C GLY A 30 -18.18 3.15 7.94
N ASP A 31 -17.57 4.33 7.90
CA ASP A 31 -16.30 4.52 7.19
C ASP A 31 -15.19 4.52 8.27
N GLU A 32 -14.88 3.33 8.80
CA GLU A 32 -13.81 3.11 9.79
C GLU A 32 -12.42 2.99 9.13
N THR A 33 -12.38 3.04 7.79
CA THR A 33 -11.15 3.14 7.02
C THR A 33 -10.57 4.53 7.21
N GLY A 34 -9.57 4.64 8.10
CA GLY A 34 -8.80 5.86 8.38
C GLY A 34 -8.04 6.44 7.17
N GLU A 35 -8.34 6.00 5.94
CA GLU A 35 -8.07 6.76 4.73
C GLU A 35 -8.96 8.01 4.76
N LYS A 36 -8.46 9.08 5.39
CA LYS A 36 -8.91 10.41 4.98
C LYS A 36 -8.67 10.47 3.47
N LYS A 37 -9.74 10.38 2.67
CA LYS A 37 -9.74 10.93 1.31
C LYS A 37 -9.00 12.25 1.44
N SER A 38 -7.87 12.41 0.73
CA SER A 38 -7.20 13.71 0.68
C SER A 38 -8.30 14.76 0.47
N GLU A 39 -8.21 15.89 1.17
CA GLU A 39 -9.14 17.03 1.09
C GLU A 39 -9.19 17.70 -0.32
N GLY A 40 -9.00 16.93 -1.39
CA GLY A 40 -9.31 17.24 -2.79
C GLY A 40 -10.06 16.12 -3.51
N GLY A 41 -10.56 15.08 -2.81
CA GLY A 41 -11.26 13.94 -3.39
C GLY A 41 -12.78 14.04 -3.29
N GLU A 42 -13.40 14.63 -4.32
CA GLU A 42 -14.74 14.36 -4.88
C GLU A 42 -15.99 14.22 -3.98
N ASP A 43 -15.98 14.58 -2.70
CA ASP A 43 -17.22 14.70 -1.89
C ASP A 43 -17.67 16.16 -1.73
N ALA A 44 -17.44 16.97 -2.77
CA ALA A 44 -18.21 18.18 -2.94
C ALA A 44 -19.50 17.80 -3.68
N SER A 45 -20.56 17.54 -2.91
CA SER A 45 -21.94 17.76 -3.35
C SER A 45 -22.12 19.26 -3.65
N SER A 46 -21.37 19.77 -4.62
CA SER A 46 -21.51 21.11 -5.14
C SER A 46 -22.41 20.95 -6.36
N LEU A 47 -23.66 21.36 -6.18
CA LEU A 47 -24.60 21.48 -7.30
C LEU A 47 -23.98 22.45 -8.31
N LEU A 48 -23.74 21.96 -9.51
CA LEU A 48 -23.29 22.81 -10.61
C LEU A 48 -24.49 23.51 -11.24
N PRO A 49 -24.34 24.76 -11.67
CA PRO A 49 -25.38 25.42 -12.45
C PRO A 49 -25.59 24.71 -13.79
N LEU A 50 -26.79 24.83 -14.34
CA LEU A 50 -27.10 24.35 -15.69
C LEU A 50 -26.37 25.24 -16.72
N LEU A 51 -25.45 24.64 -17.48
CA LEU A 51 -24.67 25.30 -18.54
C LEU A 51 -24.96 24.64 -19.89
N ARG A 52 -24.86 25.41 -20.98
CA ARG A 52 -25.00 24.93 -22.37
C ARG A 52 -23.70 25.12 -23.14
N VAL A 53 -23.52 24.29 -24.17
CA VAL A 53 -22.36 24.39 -25.06
C VAL A 53 -22.39 25.75 -25.76
N GLY A 54 -21.30 26.51 -25.62
CA GLY A 54 -21.16 27.84 -26.22
C GLY A 54 -21.57 29.00 -25.31
N ASP A 55 -22.01 28.73 -24.08
CA ASP A 55 -22.27 29.79 -23.10
C ASP A 55 -20.97 30.55 -22.79
N LEU A 56 -21.07 31.89 -22.81
CA LEU A 56 -19.96 32.78 -22.48
C LEU A 56 -19.95 33.01 -20.96
N HIS A 57 -18.79 32.78 -20.35
CA HIS A 57 -18.59 32.97 -18.92
C HIS A 57 -17.39 33.86 -18.65
N THR A 58 -17.56 34.80 -17.73
CA THR A 58 -16.49 35.69 -17.28
C THR A 58 -15.87 35.09 -16.01
N PRO A 59 -14.55 34.84 -15.98
CA PRO A 59 -13.90 34.41 -14.75
C PRO A 59 -14.03 35.53 -13.70
N GLN A 60 -14.53 35.18 -12.51
CA GLN A 60 -14.67 36.13 -11.39
C GLN A 60 -13.39 36.25 -10.57
N ASP A 61 -12.67 35.15 -10.42
CA ASP A 61 -11.41 35.06 -9.67
C ASP A 61 -10.50 33.99 -10.29
N GLY A 62 -9.20 34.08 -10.02
CA GLY A 62 -8.19 33.16 -10.51
C GLY A 62 -7.01 33.10 -9.55
N ARG A 63 -6.69 31.90 -9.07
CA ARG A 63 -5.54 31.64 -8.21
C ARG A 63 -4.64 30.59 -8.83
N VAL A 64 -3.32 30.82 -8.73
CA VAL A 64 -2.33 29.79 -9.03
C VAL A 64 -2.20 28.90 -7.81
N LEU A 65 -2.45 27.60 -7.98
CA LEU A 65 -2.27 26.61 -6.94
C LEU A 65 -0.87 26.00 -7.09
N GLU A 66 -0.06 26.17 -6.07
CA GLU A 66 1.17 25.40 -5.92
C GLU A 66 0.80 24.05 -5.28
N LEU A 67 1.08 22.96 -5.99
CA LEU A 67 0.74 21.61 -5.56
C LEU A 67 2.02 20.82 -5.38
N GLU A 68 2.12 20.14 -4.24
CA GLU A 68 3.21 19.21 -3.96
C GLU A 68 2.71 17.77 -4.08
N THR A 69 3.57 16.89 -4.60
CA THR A 69 3.30 15.46 -4.61
C THR A 69 3.42 14.91 -3.19
N LYS A 70 2.36 14.27 -2.71
CA LYS A 70 2.39 13.58 -1.42
C LYS A 70 3.03 12.20 -1.59
N PRO A 71 3.82 11.72 -0.61
CA PRO A 71 4.30 10.35 -0.61
C PRO A 71 3.11 9.38 -0.51
N LEU A 72 3.34 8.13 -0.93
CA LEU A 72 2.35 7.06 -0.78
C LEU A 72 1.95 6.91 0.69
N GLY A 73 0.65 6.72 0.91
CA GLY A 73 0.10 6.49 2.25
C GLY A 73 0.65 5.21 2.86
N ARG A 74 0.84 5.22 4.18
CA ARG A 74 1.16 4.00 4.94
C ARG A 74 -0.04 3.06 4.96
N PHE A 75 0.23 1.78 5.17
CA PHE A 75 -0.83 0.79 5.32
C PHE A 75 -1.55 0.95 6.66
N SER A 76 -2.88 1.01 6.61
CA SER A 76 -3.73 0.65 7.74
C SER A 76 -3.85 -0.88 7.83
N GLU A 77 -4.46 -1.39 8.89
CA GLU A 77 -4.74 -2.83 9.01
C GLU A 77 -5.57 -3.35 7.82
N ALA A 78 -6.69 -2.70 7.54
CA ALA A 78 -7.53 -3.04 6.39
C ALA A 78 -6.78 -2.90 5.05
N GLY A 79 -5.97 -1.85 4.90
CA GLY A 79 -5.16 -1.63 3.70
C GLY A 79 -4.12 -2.72 3.49
N LEU A 80 -3.47 -3.18 4.56
CA LEU A 80 -2.51 -4.28 4.50
C LEU A 80 -3.20 -5.60 4.16
N VAL A 81 -4.34 -5.91 4.78
CA VAL A 81 -5.12 -7.13 4.47
C VAL A 81 -5.51 -7.14 2.99
N LYS A 82 -6.04 -6.02 2.48
CA LYS A 82 -6.42 -5.88 1.07
C LYS A 82 -5.21 -6.08 0.14
N LYS A 83 -4.02 -5.60 0.54
CA LYS A 83 -2.79 -5.78 -0.23
C LYS A 83 -2.34 -7.25 -0.23
N LEU A 84 -2.36 -7.91 0.92
CA LEU A 84 -2.00 -9.34 1.04
C LEU A 84 -2.93 -10.22 0.19
N GLU A 85 -4.23 -9.97 0.26
CA GLU A 85 -5.23 -10.67 -0.57
C GLU A 85 -4.98 -10.47 -2.06
N ALA A 86 -4.73 -9.23 -2.49
CA ALA A 86 -4.46 -8.92 -3.90
C ALA A 86 -3.17 -9.58 -4.43
N GLU A 87 -2.18 -9.79 -3.56
CA GLU A 87 -0.93 -10.48 -3.91
C GLU A 87 -1.02 -12.01 -3.74
N GLY A 88 -2.14 -12.54 -3.25
CA GLY A 88 -2.33 -13.97 -2.99
C GLY A 88 -1.53 -14.52 -1.80
N ILE A 89 -1.06 -13.64 -0.91
CA ILE A 89 -0.33 -14.03 0.29
C ILE A 89 -1.29 -14.16 1.46
N GLY A 90 -1.29 -15.33 2.11
CA GLY A 90 -2.16 -15.62 3.23
C GLY A 90 -3.61 -15.96 2.83
N ARG A 91 -4.44 -16.22 3.83
CA ARG A 91 -5.83 -16.67 3.70
C ARG A 91 -6.68 -15.96 4.76
N PRO A 92 -8.02 -15.95 4.65
CA PRO A 92 -8.89 -15.33 5.66
C PRO A 92 -8.61 -15.78 7.10
N ALA A 93 -8.12 -17.01 7.28
CA ALA A 93 -7.74 -17.55 8.57
C ALA A 93 -6.37 -17.07 9.10
N THR A 94 -5.49 -16.53 8.24
CA THR A 94 -4.10 -16.21 8.60
C THR A 94 -3.83 -14.71 8.72
N TYR A 95 -4.63 -13.83 8.11
CA TYR A 95 -4.37 -12.38 8.14
C TYR A 95 -4.22 -11.81 9.54
N ALA A 96 -5.14 -12.13 10.45
CA ALA A 96 -5.07 -11.68 11.84
C ALA A 96 -3.81 -12.18 12.56
N ALA A 97 -3.39 -13.43 12.29
CA ALA A 97 -2.19 -14.01 12.87
C ALA A 97 -0.91 -13.37 12.31
N ILE A 98 -0.88 -13.05 11.01
CA ILE A 98 0.24 -12.33 10.36
C ILE A 98 0.41 -10.96 11.02
N ILE A 99 -0.67 -10.17 11.09
CA ILE A 99 -0.65 -8.83 11.69
C ILE A 99 -0.27 -8.89 13.17
N GLY A 100 -0.85 -9.84 13.92
CA GLY A 100 -0.52 -10.06 15.32
C GLY A 100 0.95 -10.44 15.55
N THR A 101 1.54 -11.18 14.62
CA THR A 101 2.96 -11.56 14.68
C THR A 101 3.89 -10.38 14.39
N LEU A 102 3.57 -9.58 13.36
CA LEU A 102 4.35 -8.39 12.99
C LEU A 102 4.41 -7.37 14.13
N THR A 103 3.25 -7.12 14.76
CA THR A 103 3.13 -6.20 15.90
C THR A 103 3.71 -6.80 17.17
N GLY A 104 3.38 -8.06 17.50
CA GLY A 104 3.83 -8.73 18.72
C GLY A 104 5.35 -8.95 18.80
N LYS A 105 6.03 -9.12 17.65
CA LYS A 105 7.49 -9.19 17.58
C LYS A 105 8.18 -7.82 17.50
N GLY A 106 7.41 -6.74 17.43
CA GLY A 106 7.94 -5.38 17.35
C GLY A 106 8.62 -5.06 16.01
N TYR A 107 8.23 -5.72 14.92
CA TYR A 107 8.73 -5.38 13.57
C TYR A 107 8.04 -4.14 13.00
N VAL A 108 6.81 -3.89 13.42
CA VAL A 108 6.03 -2.71 13.07
C VAL A 108 5.35 -2.15 14.31
N GLU A 109 5.17 -0.84 14.33
CA GLU A 109 4.41 -0.10 15.34
C GLU A 109 3.16 0.50 14.71
N THR A 110 2.10 0.66 15.50
CA THR A 110 0.87 1.30 15.04
C THR A 110 0.83 2.75 15.53
N VAL A 111 0.92 3.70 14.60
CA VAL A 111 0.85 5.14 14.89
C VAL A 111 -0.32 5.72 14.12
N ASN A 112 -1.29 6.33 14.82
CA ASN A 112 -2.50 6.90 14.21
C ASN A 112 -3.26 5.92 13.30
N ARG A 113 -3.34 4.64 13.69
CA ARG A 113 -3.98 3.53 12.91
C ARG A 113 -3.20 3.08 11.66
N PHE A 114 -1.98 3.56 11.46
CA PHE A 114 -1.11 3.14 10.36
C PHE A 114 0.09 2.38 10.88
N PHE A 115 0.55 1.38 10.11
CA PHE A 115 1.79 0.68 10.40
C PHE A 115 3.01 1.53 10.03
N VAL A 116 3.96 1.59 10.95
CA VAL A 116 5.27 2.20 10.77
C VAL A 116 6.31 1.12 11.04
N PRO A 117 7.26 0.87 10.13
CA PRO A 117 8.31 -0.11 10.38
C PRO A 117 9.18 0.36 11.56
N SER A 118 9.53 -0.56 12.45
CA SER A 118 10.49 -0.27 13.52
C SER A 118 11.92 -0.39 12.99
N THR A 119 12.89 0.15 13.73
CA THR A 119 14.31 -0.01 13.38
C THR A 119 14.73 -1.48 13.30
N LEU A 120 14.15 -2.33 14.16
CA LEU A 120 14.35 -3.78 14.12
C LEU A 120 13.74 -4.40 12.85
N GLY A 121 12.52 -4.00 12.49
CA GLY A 121 11.86 -4.48 11.28
C GLY A 121 12.65 -4.15 10.02
N GLU A 122 13.10 -2.90 9.88
CA GLU A 122 13.94 -2.46 8.77
C GLU A 122 15.27 -3.22 8.72
N ALA A 123 15.92 -3.39 9.87
CA ALA A 123 17.17 -4.12 9.96
C ALA A 123 17.03 -5.59 9.51
N ILE A 124 15.96 -6.27 9.92
CA ILE A 124 15.68 -7.65 9.52
C ILE A 124 15.41 -7.74 8.02
N VAL A 125 14.56 -6.86 7.47
CA VAL A 125 14.27 -6.85 6.03
C VAL A 125 15.55 -6.61 5.24
N ASN A 126 16.37 -5.64 5.62
CA ASN A 126 17.65 -5.36 4.97
C ASN A 126 18.65 -6.53 5.09
N GLY A 127 18.61 -7.24 6.21
CA GLY A 127 19.45 -8.41 6.47
C GLY A 127 19.06 -9.63 5.64
N LEU A 128 17.77 -9.84 5.38
CA LEU A 128 17.26 -11.03 4.69
C LEU A 128 17.02 -10.82 3.19
N ARG A 129 16.71 -9.58 2.77
CA ARG A 129 16.42 -9.27 1.36
C ARG A 129 17.62 -9.61 0.47
N ASN A 130 17.32 -10.09 -0.73
CA ASN A 130 18.28 -10.56 -1.73
C ASN A 130 19.15 -11.76 -1.29
N ARG A 131 18.82 -12.41 -0.17
CA ARG A 131 19.54 -13.59 0.34
C ARG A 131 18.67 -14.81 0.51
N PHE A 132 17.37 -14.60 0.74
CA PHE A 132 16.38 -15.65 0.85
C PHE A 132 15.23 -15.39 -0.12
N ASP A 133 14.87 -16.40 -0.91
CA ASP A 133 13.81 -16.27 -1.91
C ASP A 133 12.43 -16.07 -1.27
N PHE A 134 12.23 -16.51 -0.03
CA PHE A 134 10.98 -16.26 0.71
C PHE A 134 10.71 -14.78 1.00
N MET A 135 11.68 -13.89 0.77
CA MET A 135 11.48 -12.45 0.85
C MET A 135 10.75 -11.88 -0.37
N GLU A 136 10.64 -12.66 -1.46
CA GLU A 136 9.93 -12.27 -2.67
C GLU A 136 8.44 -12.66 -2.59
N VAL A 137 7.57 -11.74 -3.01
CA VAL A 137 6.11 -11.91 -2.94
C VAL A 137 5.64 -13.14 -3.73
N HIS A 138 6.17 -13.33 -4.93
CA HIS A 138 5.79 -14.45 -5.80
C HIS A 138 6.13 -15.80 -5.19
N TYR A 139 7.29 -15.94 -4.53
CA TYR A 139 7.66 -17.19 -3.86
C TYR A 139 6.62 -17.59 -2.81
N THR A 140 6.19 -16.62 -1.98
CA THR A 140 5.21 -16.89 -0.92
C THR A 140 3.85 -17.25 -1.51
N ARG A 141 3.42 -16.56 -2.57
CA ARG A 141 2.16 -16.87 -3.25
C ARG A 141 2.20 -18.27 -3.88
N ASP A 142 3.28 -18.61 -4.57
CA ASP A 142 3.39 -19.90 -5.24
C ASP A 142 3.41 -21.05 -4.20
N MET A 143 4.04 -20.84 -3.04
CA MET A 143 3.96 -21.78 -1.91
C MET A 143 2.55 -21.97 -1.38
N GLU A 144 1.78 -20.89 -1.23
CA GLU A 144 0.38 -20.96 -0.81
C GLU A 144 -0.48 -21.74 -1.82
N ASP A 145 -0.25 -21.56 -3.12
CA ASP A 145 -0.93 -22.32 -4.18
C ASP A 145 -0.57 -23.82 -4.15
N GLU A 146 0.68 -24.17 -3.86
CA GLU A 146 1.11 -25.56 -3.68
C GLU A 146 0.50 -26.21 -2.43
N LEU A 147 0.37 -25.46 -1.32
CA LEU A 147 -0.31 -25.93 -0.12
C LEU A 147 -1.80 -26.17 -0.39
N ASP A 148 -2.46 -25.31 -1.17
CA ASP A 148 -3.84 -25.54 -1.62
C ASP A 148 -3.95 -26.76 -2.56
N ALA A 149 -2.95 -27.00 -3.41
CA ALA A 149 -2.89 -28.18 -4.25
C ALA A 149 -2.78 -29.48 -3.42
N ILE A 150 -2.03 -29.46 -2.32
CA ILE A 150 -1.98 -30.58 -1.36
C ILE A 150 -3.36 -30.80 -0.73
N ALA A 151 -4.01 -29.74 -0.25
CA ALA A 151 -5.34 -29.82 0.36
C ALA A 151 -6.39 -30.37 -0.63
N ALA A 152 -6.24 -30.08 -1.92
CA ALA A 152 -7.08 -30.61 -3.00
C ALA A 152 -6.68 -32.03 -3.48
N GLY A 153 -5.62 -32.62 -2.93
CA GLY A 153 -5.11 -33.94 -3.34
C GLY A 153 -4.45 -33.96 -4.72
N LYS A 154 -3.99 -32.80 -5.22
CA LYS A 154 -3.34 -32.63 -6.52
C LYS A 154 -1.80 -32.62 -6.45
N ALA A 155 -1.25 -32.46 -5.26
CA ALA A 155 0.19 -32.47 -5.00
C ALA A 155 0.53 -33.36 -3.79
N ASP A 156 1.73 -33.93 -3.79
CA ASP A 156 2.23 -34.72 -2.67
C ASP A 156 2.93 -33.82 -1.64
N TYR A 157 2.54 -33.98 -0.37
CA TYR A 157 3.08 -33.18 0.74
C TYR A 157 4.59 -33.32 0.89
N GLN A 158 5.14 -34.54 0.79
CA GLN A 158 6.57 -34.76 1.01
C GLN A 158 7.39 -34.12 -0.11
N GLN A 159 6.90 -34.18 -1.35
CA GLN A 159 7.57 -33.56 -2.49
C GLN A 159 7.63 -32.02 -2.38
N VAL A 160 6.50 -31.39 -2.05
CA VAL A 160 6.42 -29.93 -1.89
C VAL A 160 7.31 -29.46 -0.74
N VAL A 161 7.21 -30.09 0.43
CA VAL A 161 8.03 -29.69 1.59
C VAL A 161 9.52 -29.93 1.32
N ALA A 162 9.89 -31.06 0.71
CA ALA A 162 11.29 -31.34 0.39
C ALA A 162 11.87 -30.33 -0.61
N HIS A 163 11.06 -29.83 -1.57
CA HIS A 163 11.50 -28.80 -2.51
C HIS A 163 11.90 -27.51 -1.79
N TYR A 164 11.04 -27.01 -0.90
CA TYR A 164 11.29 -25.77 -0.16
C TYR A 164 12.39 -25.92 0.90
N ASP A 165 12.44 -27.07 1.58
CA ASP A 165 13.48 -27.40 2.58
C ASP A 165 14.87 -27.42 1.94
N GLN A 166 15.03 -28.09 0.79
CA GLN A 166 16.30 -28.12 0.05
C GLN A 166 16.74 -26.74 -0.44
N ALA A 167 15.79 -25.92 -0.91
CA ALA A 167 16.07 -24.55 -1.33
C ALA A 167 16.56 -23.70 -0.16
N LEU A 168 15.90 -23.81 0.99
CA LEU A 168 16.26 -23.11 2.22
C LEU A 168 17.65 -23.54 2.74
N ASP A 169 17.95 -24.85 2.74
CA ASP A 169 19.26 -25.36 3.14
C ASP A 169 20.38 -24.79 2.28
N GLY A 170 20.16 -24.69 0.96
CA GLY A 170 21.10 -24.07 0.03
C GLY A 170 21.33 -22.58 0.34
N GLN A 171 20.27 -21.84 0.66
CA GLN A 171 20.35 -20.43 1.03
C GLN A 171 21.02 -20.23 2.39
N LEU A 172 20.73 -21.08 3.38
CA LEU A 172 21.35 -21.05 4.71
C LEU A 172 22.87 -21.29 4.64
N ALA A 173 23.31 -22.25 3.81
CA ALA A 173 24.73 -22.53 3.62
C ALA A 173 25.48 -21.32 3.03
N GLN A 174 24.83 -20.56 2.14
CA GLN A 174 25.38 -19.31 1.59
C GLN A 174 25.35 -18.20 2.63
N PHE A 175 24.24 -18.05 3.34
CA PHE A 175 24.04 -17.02 4.36
C PHE A 175 25.03 -17.14 5.52
N ALA A 176 25.39 -18.36 5.91
CA ALA A 176 26.37 -18.61 6.98
C ALA A 176 27.76 -18.02 6.68
N GLN A 177 28.07 -17.73 5.41
CA GLN A 177 29.34 -17.12 4.99
C GLN A 177 29.27 -15.59 4.97
N VAL A 178 28.09 -15.00 5.19
CA VAL A 178 27.88 -13.56 5.13
C VAL A 178 28.04 -12.97 6.53
N GLU A 179 28.98 -12.03 6.68
CA GLU A 179 29.01 -11.17 7.86
C GLU A 179 27.88 -10.14 7.79
N LEU A 180 26.89 -10.28 8.66
CA LEU A 180 25.90 -9.23 8.85
C LEU A 180 26.51 -8.09 9.65
N PRO A 181 26.22 -6.83 9.31
CA PRO A 181 26.52 -5.73 10.21
C PRO A 181 25.82 -6.02 11.54
N ARG A 182 26.54 -5.85 12.66
CA ARG A 182 25.93 -5.98 13.98
C ARG A 182 24.75 -5.02 14.04
N PHE A 183 23.55 -5.58 14.24
CA PHE A 183 22.36 -4.78 14.46
C PHE A 183 22.62 -3.89 15.66
N ALA A 184 22.89 -2.62 15.41
CA ALA A 184 23.11 -1.65 16.47
C ALA A 184 21.81 -1.59 17.26
N GLY A 185 21.83 -2.11 18.49
CA GLY A 185 20.75 -1.87 19.43
C GLY A 185 20.51 -0.36 19.49
N ALA A 186 19.26 0.03 19.27
CA ALA A 186 18.68 1.36 19.44
C ALA A 186 19.68 2.46 19.85
N GLY A 187 20.19 3.20 18.87
CA GLY A 187 20.99 4.39 19.14
C GLY A 187 22.13 4.58 18.16
N THR A 188 21.83 4.92 16.91
CA THR A 188 22.60 5.93 16.17
C THR A 188 21.65 6.53 15.15
N GLU A 189 21.51 7.85 15.23
CA GLU A 189 20.73 8.67 14.32
C GLU A 189 21.39 8.60 12.94
N ASP A 190 20.83 7.81 12.03
CA ASP A 190 20.96 8.07 10.61
C ASP A 190 19.55 8.05 10.04
N SER A 191 18.83 9.17 10.24
CA SER A 191 17.70 9.47 9.39
C SER A 191 18.27 9.65 7.99
N ALA A 192 18.25 8.59 7.19
CA ALA A 192 18.43 8.71 5.75
C ALA A 192 17.28 9.58 5.23
N THR A 193 17.49 10.89 5.26
CA THR A 193 16.69 11.87 4.58
C THR A 193 16.80 11.51 3.11
N TYR A 194 15.80 10.81 2.57
CA TYR A 194 15.68 10.61 1.13
C TYR A 194 15.59 12.00 0.51
N PRO A 195 16.64 12.50 -0.17
CA PRO A 195 16.55 13.80 -0.78
C PRO A 195 15.59 13.67 -1.96
N CYS A 196 14.63 14.60 -2.06
CA CYS A 196 13.87 14.76 -3.29
C CYS A 196 14.85 15.07 -4.43
N PRO A 197 14.71 14.44 -5.61
CA PRO A 197 15.42 14.88 -6.80
C PRO A 197 15.01 16.32 -7.14
N ASP A 198 15.98 17.16 -7.49
CA ASP A 198 15.79 18.56 -7.94
C ASP A 198 14.85 18.67 -9.15
#